data_AF-A0A6C0KNL0-F1
#
_entry.id   AF-A0A6C0KNL0-F1
#
_cell.length_a   1.000
_cell.length_b   1.000
_cell.length_c   1.000
_cell.angle_alpha   90.00
_cell.angle_beta   90.00
_cell.angle_gamma   90.00
#
_symmetry.space_group_name_H-M   'P 1'
#
loop_
_entity.id
_entity.type
_entity.pdbx_description
1 polymer ?
#
loop_
_entity_poly.entity_id
_entity_poly.type
_entity_poly.pdbx_seq_one_letter_code
_entity_poly.pdbx_strand_id
1 'polypeptide(L)'
;MSYYPSYQVGIGCGPQLQYVPPCNAPCAPPITPYFPSFCGPTGPSGPTGTVGPTGGKTFIIDHPIDADRYLVHGCLEGPEVGVYYRGKGTIEQNTDQTTISLPRYVERMGVEFTVQITSIFSGERRTAAHEVSEVTNGSFTVYGSPGSFFWHVYAKRSSLLVEPLKHEVEIKGSGPYKWI
;
A
#
# COMPACT_ATOMS: atom_id res chain seq x y z
N MET A 1 11.08 -20.35 35.55
CA MET A 1 9.89 -20.00 36.35
C MET A 1 9.11 -18.97 35.58
N SER A 2 8.07 -19.41 34.87
CA SER A 2 7.24 -18.54 34.03
C SER A 2 5.87 -18.47 34.67
N TYR A 3 5.47 -17.27 35.12
CA TYR A 3 4.17 -17.03 35.72
C TYR A 3 3.31 -16.28 34.70
N TYR A 4 2.32 -16.95 34.12
CA TYR A 4 1.20 -16.34 33.43
C TYR A 4 -0.05 -16.61 34.27
N PRO A 5 -0.86 -15.60 34.64
CA PRO A 5 -2.19 -15.86 35.15
C PRO A 5 -3.13 -16.22 34.01
N SER A 6 -3.76 -17.39 34.16
CA SER A 6 -4.91 -17.89 33.42
C SER A 6 -6.15 -17.01 33.64
N TYR A 7 -6.94 -16.77 32.59
CA TYR A 7 -8.34 -16.39 32.74
C TYR A 7 -9.25 -17.50 32.21
N GLN A 8 -10.20 -17.87 33.06
CA GLN A 8 -11.16 -18.96 32.88
C GLN A 8 -12.32 -18.51 31.98
N VAL A 9 -12.82 -19.51 31.24
CA VAL A 9 -13.97 -19.47 30.35
C VAL A 9 -15.27 -19.39 31.16
N GLY A 10 -16.16 -18.48 30.76
CA GLY A 10 -17.55 -18.41 31.22
C GLY A 10 -18.51 -18.63 30.04
N ILE A 11 -19.34 -19.67 30.15
CA ILE A 11 -20.25 -20.21 29.15
C ILE A 11 -21.66 -19.62 29.30
N GLY A 12 -22.36 -19.40 28.19
CA GLY A 12 -23.84 -19.35 28.11
C GLY A 12 -24.40 -18.36 27.08
N CYS A 13 -25.42 -18.59 26.25
CA CYS A 13 -26.06 -19.76 25.62
C CYS A 13 -27.27 -19.23 24.79
N GLY A 14 -27.18 -19.24 23.44
CA GLY A 14 -28.28 -19.33 22.42
C GLY A 14 -29.48 -18.36 22.40
N PRO A 15 -30.37 -18.37 21.36
CA PRO A 15 -30.45 -19.28 20.18
C PRO A 15 -30.24 -18.59 18.80
N GLN A 16 -29.44 -19.17 17.89
CA GLN A 16 -29.80 -19.96 16.69
C GLN A 16 -30.63 -19.24 15.60
N LEU A 17 -30.02 -19.04 14.41
CA LEU A 17 -30.54 -19.53 13.12
C LEU A 17 -29.36 -19.73 12.15
N GLN A 18 -29.07 -20.99 11.81
CA GLN A 18 -28.18 -21.37 10.72
C GLN A 18 -28.95 -21.34 9.39
N TYR A 19 -28.42 -20.61 8.40
CA TYR A 19 -28.85 -20.76 7.00
C TYR A 19 -27.83 -21.63 6.28
N VAL A 20 -28.27 -22.81 5.82
CA VAL A 20 -27.50 -23.69 4.94
C VAL A 20 -28.08 -23.54 3.53
N PRO A 21 -27.37 -22.95 2.56
CA PRO A 21 -27.87 -22.91 1.19
C PRO A 21 -27.73 -24.30 0.54
N PRO A 22 -28.68 -24.69 -0.34
CA PRO A 22 -28.57 -25.94 -1.09
C PRO A 22 -27.36 -25.91 -2.03
N CYS A 23 -26.62 -27.01 -2.03
CA CYS A 23 -25.55 -27.30 -2.97
C CYS A 23 -26.14 -27.42 -4.38
N ASN A 24 -26.13 -26.33 -5.15
CA ASN A 24 -26.21 -26.29 -6.62
C ASN A 24 -26.08 -24.84 -7.12
N ALA A 25 -24.84 -24.34 -7.26
CA ALA A 25 -24.51 -23.14 -8.04
C ALA A 25 -23.07 -23.26 -8.57
N PRO A 26 -22.77 -22.75 -9.78
CA PRO A 26 -21.50 -23.02 -10.48
C PRO A 26 -20.29 -22.44 -9.74
N CYS A 27 -19.13 -23.08 -9.97
CA CYS A 27 -17.82 -22.74 -9.42
C CYS A 27 -17.62 -21.23 -9.26
N ALA A 28 -17.35 -20.79 -8.03
CA ALA A 28 -17.01 -19.40 -7.75
C ALA A 28 -15.80 -18.99 -8.62
N PRO A 29 -15.84 -17.79 -9.24
CA PRO A 29 -14.66 -17.26 -9.92
C PRO A 29 -13.53 -17.03 -8.91
N PRO A 30 -12.27 -16.97 -9.36
CA PRO A 30 -11.14 -16.74 -8.48
C PRO A 30 -11.38 -15.47 -7.64
N ILE A 31 -11.21 -15.62 -6.33
CA ILE A 31 -11.20 -14.53 -5.36
C ILE A 31 -10.16 -13.49 -5.79
N THR A 32 -10.60 -12.42 -6.44
CA THR A 32 -9.77 -11.21 -6.49
C THR A 32 -9.62 -10.72 -5.06
N PRO A 33 -8.41 -10.33 -4.61
CA PRO A 33 -8.28 -9.68 -3.32
C PRO A 33 -9.16 -8.43 -3.35
N TYR A 34 -10.28 -8.49 -2.63
CA TYR A 34 -11.13 -7.34 -2.39
C TYR A 34 -10.32 -6.38 -1.53
N PHE A 35 -9.61 -5.48 -2.19
CA PHE A 35 -9.18 -4.25 -1.57
C PHE A 35 -10.42 -3.38 -1.52
N PRO A 36 -11.04 -3.15 -0.34
CA PRO A 36 -12.06 -2.14 -0.27
C PRO A 36 -11.43 -0.83 -0.70
N SER A 37 -11.85 -0.33 -1.85
CA SER A 37 -11.56 1.00 -2.34
C SER A 37 -12.27 1.99 -1.42
N PHE A 38 -11.67 2.26 -0.26
CA PHE A 38 -12.14 3.32 0.62
C PHE A 38 -11.61 4.64 0.07
N CYS A 39 -12.41 5.28 -0.78
CA CYS A 39 -12.34 6.72 -0.98
C CYS A 39 -12.90 7.41 0.26
N GLY A 40 -12.03 8.16 0.94
CA GLY A 40 -12.40 9.20 1.90
C GLY A 40 -12.57 8.75 3.35
N PRO A 41 -12.26 9.62 4.32
CA PRO A 41 -12.33 9.30 5.74
C PRO A 41 -13.78 9.01 6.16
N THR A 42 -14.02 7.81 6.69
CA THR A 42 -15.16 7.54 7.57
C THR A 42 -14.84 8.12 8.95
N GLY A 43 -14.96 9.44 9.07
CA GLY A 43 -15.16 10.13 10.34
C GLY A 43 -16.49 10.91 10.26
N PRO A 44 -17.22 11.15 11.37
CA PRO A 44 -18.58 11.74 11.37
C PRO A 44 -18.66 13.18 10.83
N SER A 45 -17.54 13.72 10.40
CA SER A 45 -17.31 15.08 9.95
C SER A 45 -15.94 15.02 9.26
N GLY A 46 -15.86 15.30 7.96
CA GLY A 46 -14.57 15.45 7.27
C GLY A 46 -13.65 16.39 8.08
N PRO A 47 -12.32 16.25 8.01
CA PRO A 47 -11.47 16.83 9.03
C PRO A 47 -11.50 18.36 8.98
N THR A 48 -12.36 18.94 9.82
CA THR A 48 -11.87 19.82 10.86
C THR A 48 -10.92 18.98 11.71
N GLY A 49 -9.67 18.87 11.25
CA GLY A 49 -8.59 18.76 12.20
C GLY A 49 -8.74 19.93 13.18
N THR A 50 -8.46 19.68 14.45
CA THR A 50 -8.22 20.73 15.45
C THR A 50 -7.59 21.96 14.77
N VAL A 51 -8.18 23.15 14.96
CA VAL A 51 -7.74 24.41 14.35
C VAL A 51 -6.20 24.51 14.43
N GLY A 52 -5.52 24.46 13.27
CA GLY A 52 -4.06 24.49 13.11
C GLY A 52 -3.61 24.25 11.65
N PRO A 53 -2.42 24.72 11.24
CA PRO A 53 -2.17 25.39 9.95
C PRO A 53 -1.66 24.48 8.80
N THR A 54 -1.77 24.96 7.55
CA THR A 54 -0.84 24.72 6.41
C THR A 54 -0.01 23.41 6.43
N GLY A 55 -0.66 22.25 6.29
CA GLY A 55 0.00 20.93 6.23
C GLY A 55 -0.29 20.18 4.94
N GLY A 56 0.50 19.15 4.61
CA GLY A 56 0.28 18.32 3.43
C GLY A 56 -1.03 17.53 3.47
N LYS A 57 -1.66 17.30 2.31
CA LYS A 57 -2.86 16.47 2.17
C LYS A 57 -2.53 15.03 2.58
N THR A 58 -3.19 14.54 3.63
CA THR A 58 -2.95 13.19 4.19
C THR A 58 -4.25 12.43 4.41
N PHE A 59 -4.16 11.11 4.47
CA PHE A 59 -5.22 10.23 4.99
C PHE A 59 -4.63 9.13 5.86
N ILE A 60 -5.46 8.55 6.73
CA ILE A 60 -5.06 7.57 7.73
C ILE A 60 -5.89 6.30 7.51
N ILE A 61 -5.23 5.14 7.56
CA ILE A 61 -5.87 3.82 7.55
C ILE A 61 -5.37 2.99 8.73
N ASP A 62 -6.09 1.94 9.10
CA ASP A 62 -5.54 0.90 9.98
C ASP A 62 -4.29 0.29 9.36
N HIS A 63 -3.25 0.05 10.16
CA HIS A 63 -2.04 -0.54 9.64
C HIS A 63 -2.30 -2.01 9.25
N PRO A 64 -2.01 -2.41 8.00
CA PRO A 64 -2.55 -3.65 7.42
C PRO A 64 -1.99 -4.94 8.04
N ILE A 65 -0.94 -4.83 8.86
CA ILE A 65 -0.27 -5.96 9.51
C ILE A 65 0.06 -5.71 10.99
N ASP A 66 -0.36 -4.58 11.56
CA ASP A 66 -0.08 -4.22 12.97
C ASP A 66 -1.33 -3.56 13.55
N ALA A 67 -2.07 -4.30 14.38
CA ALA A 67 -3.36 -3.84 14.90
C ALA A 67 -3.24 -2.66 15.88
N ASP A 68 -2.04 -2.43 16.44
CA ASP A 68 -1.80 -1.37 17.41
C ASP A 68 -1.39 -0.04 16.75
N ARG A 69 -1.36 0.02 15.40
CA ARG A 69 -0.87 1.17 14.65
C ARG A 69 -1.83 1.61 13.56
N TYR A 70 -1.75 2.91 13.24
CA TYR A 70 -2.25 3.46 12.00
C TYR A 70 -1.13 3.60 10.97
N LEU A 71 -1.50 3.56 9.69
CA LEU A 71 -0.63 3.94 8.59
C LEU A 71 -1.11 5.28 7.99
N VAL A 72 -0.23 6.28 8.00
CA VAL A 72 -0.51 7.63 7.51
C VAL A 72 0.11 7.81 6.13
N HIS A 73 -0.69 8.23 5.15
CA HIS A 73 -0.26 8.48 3.78
C HIS A 73 -0.29 9.96 3.45
N GLY A 74 0.75 10.46 2.79
CA GLY A 74 0.72 11.72 2.05
C GLY A 74 0.19 11.50 0.64
N CYS A 75 -0.69 12.39 0.17
CA CYS A 75 -1.27 12.31 -1.17
C CYS A 75 -0.36 12.97 -2.20
N LEU A 76 -0.13 12.27 -3.30
CA LEU A 76 0.35 12.86 -4.55
C LEU A 76 -0.84 13.12 -5.48
N GLU A 77 -0.74 14.18 -6.28
CA GLU A 77 -1.75 14.48 -7.29
C GLU A 77 -1.39 13.76 -8.60
N GLY A 78 -2.34 12.98 -9.11
CA GLY A 78 -2.18 12.23 -10.36
C GLY A 78 -3.47 11.48 -10.71
N PRO A 79 -3.59 10.99 -11.96
CA PRO A 79 -4.76 10.25 -12.44
C PRO A 79 -4.77 8.77 -11.99
N GLU A 80 -4.13 8.45 -10.86
CA GLU A 80 -3.98 7.08 -10.35
C GLU A 80 -4.05 7.05 -8.82
N VAL A 81 -4.75 6.06 -8.27
CA VAL A 81 -4.63 5.71 -6.85
C VAL A 81 -3.46 4.76 -6.70
N GLY A 82 -2.27 5.33 -6.54
CA GLY A 82 -1.00 4.61 -6.44
C GLY A 82 -0.31 4.78 -5.09
N VAL A 83 0.64 3.91 -4.82
CA VAL A 83 1.65 4.07 -3.76
C VAL A 83 3.02 4.17 -4.38
N TYR A 84 3.90 4.97 -3.76
CA TYR A 84 5.28 5.10 -4.20
C TYR A 84 6.23 4.95 -3.02
N TYR A 85 7.36 4.32 -3.28
CA TYR A 85 8.47 4.17 -2.34
C TYR A 85 9.75 4.55 -3.06
N ARG A 86 10.70 5.17 -2.37
CA ARG A 86 11.98 5.54 -2.97
C ARG A 86 13.11 5.43 -1.97
N GLY A 87 14.31 5.29 -2.49
CA GLY A 87 15.50 5.27 -1.66
C GLY A 87 16.78 5.21 -2.47
N LYS A 88 17.85 4.82 -1.78
CA LYS A 88 19.18 4.61 -2.33
C LYS A 88 19.61 3.18 -2.01
N GLY A 89 20.33 2.56 -2.94
CA GLY A 89 20.96 1.26 -2.76
C GLY A 89 22.40 1.28 -3.22
N THR A 90 23.15 0.24 -2.86
CA THR A 90 24.55 0.07 -3.25
C THR A 90 24.83 -1.42 -3.49
N ILE A 91 25.45 -1.72 -4.65
CA ILE A 91 26.10 -3.01 -4.91
C ILE A 91 27.53 -2.91 -4.40
N GLU A 92 27.95 -3.83 -3.54
CA GLU A 92 29.27 -3.82 -2.91
C GLU A 92 30.35 -4.35 -3.87
N GLN A 93 31.61 -3.94 -3.67
CA GLN A 93 32.74 -4.19 -4.60
C GLN A 93 32.96 -5.67 -4.97
N ASN A 94 32.60 -6.59 -4.07
CA ASN A 94 32.82 -8.02 -4.25
C ASN A 94 31.54 -8.78 -4.66
N THR A 95 30.53 -8.06 -5.16
CA THR A 95 29.23 -8.59 -5.54
C THR A 95 28.78 -7.96 -6.85
N ASP A 96 27.89 -8.63 -7.57
CA ASP A 96 27.23 -8.13 -8.77
C ASP A 96 25.75 -7.81 -8.53
N GLN A 97 25.30 -7.89 -7.28
CA GLN A 97 23.90 -7.65 -6.93
C GLN A 97 23.71 -7.14 -5.50
N THR A 98 22.56 -6.52 -5.25
CA THR A 98 22.09 -6.17 -3.91
C THR A 98 20.58 -6.30 -3.81
N THR A 99 20.07 -6.75 -2.67
CA THR A 99 18.63 -6.87 -2.43
C THR A 99 18.13 -5.70 -1.59
N ILE A 100 17.08 -5.04 -2.07
CA ILE A 100 16.41 -3.93 -1.40
C ILE A 100 15.12 -4.45 -0.77
N SER A 101 15.01 -4.34 0.55
CA SER A 101 13.78 -4.65 1.28
C SER A 101 12.89 -3.41 1.40
N LEU A 102 11.62 -3.58 1.04
CA LEU A 102 10.58 -2.57 1.20
C LEU A 102 9.94 -2.70 2.61
N PRO A 103 9.21 -1.68 3.07
CA PRO A 103 8.43 -1.80 4.29
C PRO A 103 7.52 -3.03 4.29
N ARG A 104 7.41 -3.72 5.43
CA ARG A 104 6.69 -5.01 5.53
C ARG A 104 5.23 -4.96 5.09
N TYR A 105 4.61 -3.79 5.15
CA TYR A 105 3.22 -3.60 4.75
C TYR A 105 3.02 -3.45 3.23
N VAL A 106 4.09 -3.23 2.43
CA VAL A 106 3.98 -2.84 1.01
C VAL A 106 3.17 -3.82 0.18
N GLU A 107 3.31 -5.12 0.41
CA GLU A 107 2.56 -6.14 -0.34
C GLU A 107 1.04 -6.09 -0.09
N ARG A 108 0.61 -5.46 1.01
CA ARG A 108 -0.80 -5.20 1.30
C ARG A 108 -1.30 -3.87 0.73
N MET A 109 -0.42 -3.08 0.11
CA MET A 109 -0.75 -1.72 -0.33
C MET A 109 -1.11 -1.60 -1.80
N GLY A 110 -0.77 -2.58 -2.63
CA GLY A 110 -1.04 -2.50 -4.06
C GLY A 110 -0.60 -3.74 -4.82
N VAL A 111 -0.83 -3.67 -6.13
CA VAL A 111 -0.48 -4.67 -7.14
C VAL A 111 0.28 -3.97 -8.29
N GLU A 112 0.76 -4.75 -9.26
CA GLU A 112 1.42 -4.20 -10.47
C GLU A 112 2.66 -3.35 -10.12
N PHE A 113 3.54 -3.91 -9.27
CA PHE A 113 4.75 -3.22 -8.82
C PHE A 113 5.71 -2.97 -9.99
N THR A 114 6.12 -1.72 -10.15
CA THR A 114 7.14 -1.30 -11.13
C THR A 114 8.34 -0.73 -10.39
N VAL A 115 9.52 -1.26 -10.68
CA VAL A 115 10.80 -0.77 -10.14
C VAL A 115 11.53 0.03 -11.20
N GLN A 116 11.97 1.23 -10.84
CA GLN A 116 12.83 2.06 -11.68
C GLN A 116 14.08 2.44 -10.91
N ILE A 117 15.23 2.40 -11.56
CA ILE A 117 16.51 2.71 -10.95
C ILE A 117 17.32 3.70 -11.79
N THR A 118 18.21 4.42 -11.12
CA THR A 118 19.13 5.36 -11.76
C THR A 118 20.49 5.26 -11.08
N SER A 119 21.50 4.85 -11.84
CA SER A 119 22.89 4.77 -11.38
C SER A 119 23.39 6.13 -10.91
N ILE A 120 24.12 6.15 -9.80
CA ILE A 120 24.84 7.34 -9.32
C ILE A 120 26.28 7.23 -9.82
N PHE A 121 26.71 8.24 -10.58
CA PHE A 121 28.06 8.26 -11.16
C PHE A 121 29.13 8.31 -10.06
N SER A 122 30.08 7.37 -10.10
CA SER A 122 31.16 7.22 -9.10
C SER A 122 32.52 7.73 -9.58
N GLY A 123 32.57 8.53 -10.65
CA GLY A 123 33.83 9.00 -11.26
C GLY A 123 34.32 8.15 -12.43
N GLU A 124 33.80 6.93 -12.59
CA GLU A 124 34.10 6.03 -13.71
C GLU A 124 32.84 5.71 -14.50
N ARG A 125 32.93 5.84 -15.83
CA ARG A 125 31.77 5.62 -16.69
C ARG A 125 31.60 4.12 -16.92
N ARG A 126 30.47 3.61 -16.47
CA ARG A 126 30.08 2.21 -16.67
C ARG A 126 29.22 2.10 -17.92
N THR A 127 29.48 1.07 -18.71
CA THR A 127 28.76 0.81 -19.96
C THR A 127 27.56 -0.11 -19.77
N ALA A 128 27.57 -0.95 -18.72
CA ALA A 128 26.45 -1.84 -18.39
C ALA A 128 25.35 -1.09 -17.62
N ALA A 129 24.10 -1.30 -18.04
CA ALA A 129 22.93 -0.88 -17.29
C ALA A 129 22.74 -1.78 -16.06
N HIS A 130 22.13 -1.24 -15.02
CA HIS A 130 21.64 -2.07 -13.93
C HIS A 130 20.31 -2.72 -14.34
N GLU A 131 20.10 -3.95 -13.90
CA GLU A 131 18.87 -4.71 -14.10
C GLU A 131 18.15 -4.91 -12.76
N VAL A 132 16.83 -5.10 -12.77
CA VAL A 132 16.04 -5.28 -11.56
C VAL A 132 15.12 -6.48 -11.66
N SER A 133 14.98 -7.23 -10.58
CA SER A 133 13.92 -8.24 -10.44
C SER A 133 12.56 -7.58 -10.20
N GLU A 134 11.50 -8.35 -10.40
CA GLU A 134 10.20 -8.00 -9.84
C GLU A 134 10.24 -7.91 -8.30
N VAL A 135 9.25 -7.22 -7.75
CA VAL A 135 9.04 -7.20 -6.29
C VAL A 135 8.37 -8.52 -5.88
N THR A 136 9.05 -9.28 -5.03
CA THR A 136 8.55 -10.54 -4.47
C THR A 136 8.89 -10.60 -2.98
N ASN A 137 7.94 -11.04 -2.14
CA ASN A 137 8.09 -11.10 -0.69
C ASN A 137 8.60 -9.77 -0.09
N GLY A 138 8.04 -8.66 -0.57
CA GLY A 138 8.37 -7.30 -0.14
C GLY A 138 9.79 -6.85 -0.45
N SER A 139 10.50 -7.48 -1.40
CA SER A 139 11.87 -7.11 -1.77
C SER A 139 12.08 -7.21 -3.29
N PHE A 140 13.10 -6.54 -3.79
CA PHE A 140 13.60 -6.71 -5.17
C PHE A 140 15.12 -6.71 -5.17
N THR A 141 15.72 -7.32 -6.20
CA THR A 141 17.18 -7.39 -6.35
C THR A 141 17.61 -6.55 -7.54
N VAL A 142 18.69 -5.79 -7.36
CA VAL A 142 19.34 -5.00 -8.40
C VAL A 142 20.65 -5.68 -8.77
N TYR A 143 20.86 -5.92 -10.06
CA TYR A 143 22.04 -6.56 -10.63
C TYR A 143 22.86 -5.54 -11.42
N GLY A 144 24.18 -5.67 -11.41
CA GLY A 144 25.11 -4.83 -12.16
C GLY A 144 26.44 -4.62 -11.45
N SER A 145 27.24 -3.69 -11.96
CA SER A 145 28.56 -3.42 -11.39
C SER A 145 28.49 -2.70 -10.02
N PRO A 146 29.44 -2.96 -9.10
CA PRO A 146 29.45 -2.40 -7.75
C PRO A 146 29.31 -0.89 -7.66
N GLY A 147 28.20 -0.32 -7.21
CA GLY A 147 28.03 1.13 -7.12
C GLY A 147 26.72 1.54 -6.50
N SER A 148 26.57 2.84 -6.27
CA SER A 148 25.34 3.39 -5.71
C SER A 148 24.31 3.72 -6.79
N PHE A 149 23.03 3.63 -6.44
CA PHE A 149 21.92 3.98 -7.31
C PHE A 149 20.74 4.52 -6.49
N PHE A 150 19.90 5.34 -7.12
CA PHE A 150 18.57 5.65 -6.60
C PHE A 150 17.55 4.66 -7.15
N TRP A 151 16.48 4.43 -6.39
CA TRP A 151 15.38 3.59 -6.82
C TRP A 151 14.03 4.21 -6.47
N HIS A 152 13.05 3.90 -7.31
CA HIS A 152 11.63 4.15 -7.09
C HIS A 152 10.87 2.85 -7.30
N VAL A 153 9.88 2.61 -6.46
CA VAL A 153 8.90 1.53 -6.62
C VAL A 153 7.52 2.17 -6.64
N TYR A 154 6.77 1.94 -7.72
CA TYR A 154 5.38 2.36 -7.86
C TYR A 154 4.49 1.13 -7.84
N ALA A 155 3.27 1.25 -7.31
CA ALA A 155 2.27 0.20 -7.39
C ALA A 155 0.87 0.78 -7.43
N LYS A 156 -0.02 0.12 -8.18
CA LYS A 156 -1.42 0.47 -8.26
C LYS A 156 -2.14 -0.03 -7.02
N ARG A 157 -2.79 0.86 -6.28
CA ARG A 157 -3.56 0.51 -5.08
C ARG A 157 -5.03 0.22 -5.40
N SER A 158 -5.64 1.04 -6.26
CA SER A 158 -7.01 0.79 -6.75
C SER A 158 -7.27 1.49 -8.07
N SER A 159 -8.36 1.11 -8.75
CA SER A 159 -8.84 1.82 -9.93
C SER A 159 -9.53 3.13 -9.55
N LEU A 160 -9.47 4.11 -10.45
CA LEU A 160 -10.09 5.42 -10.30
C LEU A 160 -10.72 5.85 -11.62
N LEU A 161 -11.96 6.33 -11.57
CA LEU A 161 -12.56 7.04 -12.69
C LEU A 161 -12.07 8.49 -12.66
N VAL A 162 -11.11 8.81 -13.52
CA VAL A 162 -10.38 10.09 -13.49
C VAL A 162 -11.23 11.27 -13.99
N GLU A 163 -12.05 11.02 -15.01
CA GLU A 163 -12.83 12.06 -15.70
C GLU A 163 -14.31 11.66 -15.80
N PRO A 164 -15.04 11.55 -14.68
CA PRO A 164 -16.47 11.24 -14.73
C PRO A 164 -17.27 12.38 -15.37
N LEU A 165 -18.38 12.05 -16.05
CA LEU A 165 -19.33 13.07 -16.48
C LEU A 165 -20.01 13.70 -15.26
N LYS A 166 -20.19 15.03 -15.27
CA LYS A 166 -20.74 15.78 -14.13
C LYS A 166 -22.12 15.30 -13.67
N HIS A 167 -22.93 14.78 -14.58
CA HIS A 167 -24.28 14.29 -14.28
C HIS A 167 -24.31 12.82 -13.82
N GLU A 168 -23.18 12.13 -13.86
CA GLU A 168 -23.05 10.72 -13.43
C GLU A 168 -22.52 10.59 -12.00
N VAL A 169 -22.09 11.69 -11.38
CA VAL A 169 -21.49 11.68 -10.04
C VAL A 169 -22.17 12.63 -9.08
N GLU A 170 -22.28 12.19 -7.83
CA GLU A 170 -22.69 13.03 -6.72
C GLU A 170 -21.45 13.59 -6.03
N ILE A 171 -21.38 14.90 -5.89
CA ILE A 171 -20.27 15.57 -5.23
C ILE A 171 -20.56 15.73 -3.75
N LYS A 172 -19.69 15.15 -2.92
CA LYS A 172 -19.74 15.23 -1.46
C LYS A 172 -18.72 16.24 -0.93
N GLY A 173 -19.01 16.81 0.25
CA GLY A 173 -18.16 17.79 0.91
C GLY A 173 -18.41 19.24 0.48
N SER A 174 -17.55 20.14 0.96
CA SER A 174 -17.65 21.58 0.73
C SER A 174 -16.27 22.22 0.50
N GLY A 175 -16.23 23.36 -0.19
CA GLY A 175 -14.96 24.04 -0.50
C GLY A 175 -14.10 23.27 -1.52
N PRO A 176 -12.76 23.42 -1.48
CA PRO A 176 -11.85 22.76 -2.43
C PRO A 176 -11.60 21.27 -2.13
N TYR A 177 -12.08 20.75 -0.99
CA TYR A 177 -11.87 19.37 -0.54
C TYR A 177 -13.11 18.50 -0.78
N LYS A 178 -13.57 18.46 -2.03
CA LYS A 178 -14.72 17.65 -2.47
C LYS A 178 -14.28 16.24 -2.88
N TRP A 179 -15.20 15.28 -2.79
CA TRP A 179 -14.99 13.89 -3.25
C TRP A 179 -16.27 13.34 -3.91
N ILE A 180 -16.13 12.20 -4.61
CA ILE A 180 -17.23 11.41 -5.20
C ILE A 180 -17.48 10.16 -4.34
#